data_AF-A0AAJ5PTE7-F1
#
_entry.id   AF-A0AAJ5PTE7-F1
#
_cell.length_a   1.000
_cell.length_b   1.000
_cell.length_c   1.000
_cell.angle_alpha   90.00
_cell.angle_beta   90.00
_cell.angle_gamma   90.00
#
_symmetry.space_group_name_H-M   'P 1'
#
loop_
_entity.id
_entity.type
_entity.pdbx_description
1 polymer ?
#
loop_
_entity_poly.entity_id
_entity_poly.type
_entity_poly.pdbx_seq_one_letter_code
_entity_poly.pdbx_strand_id
1 'polypeptide(L)'
;MFEKKTYKIKNKFLGDDKTHNLWILFKKNKIPEAAIVETTAPDGYSGSIYILVAAYFNGKIIGVRVLSHKETPGIGDKIELSISDWISKFTGMYVSSIKDNNFTLRKYGGKIEQFTGATITPQSVTNAVKRTVIFIKNIPSIFDLLDRDIHEY
;
A
#
# COMPACT_ATOMS: atom_id res chain seq x y z
N MET A 1 -25.41 -2.43 2.42
CA MET A 1 -24.23 -2.08 3.22
C MET A 1 -23.07 -2.93 2.71
N PHE A 2 -21.84 -2.39 2.63
CA PHE A 2 -20.66 -3.23 2.37
C PHE A 2 -20.34 -3.99 3.66
N GLU A 3 -20.05 -5.27 3.55
CA GLU A 3 -19.56 -6.07 4.68
C GLU A 3 -18.03 -6.00 4.68
N LYS A 4 -17.43 -5.99 5.88
CA LYS A 4 -15.98 -6.07 6.02
C LYS A 4 -15.61 -7.20 6.97
N LYS A 5 -14.55 -7.94 6.63
CA LYS A 5 -13.85 -8.83 7.56
C LYS A 5 -12.48 -8.23 7.90
N THR A 6 -12.01 -8.46 9.12
CA THR A 6 -10.72 -7.93 9.60
C THR A 6 -9.82 -9.08 10.01
N TYR A 7 -8.54 -8.99 9.67
CA TYR A 7 -7.51 -9.99 9.93
C TYR A 7 -6.27 -9.30 10.48
N LYS A 8 -5.49 -10.04 11.26
CA LYS A 8 -4.12 -9.70 11.63
C LYS A 8 -3.19 -10.62 10.84
N ILE A 9 -2.28 -10.04 10.06
CA ILE A 9 -1.41 -10.81 9.17
C ILE A 9 0.05 -10.45 9.40
N LYS A 10 0.94 -11.43 9.22
CA LYS A 10 2.38 -11.24 9.22
C LYS A 10 2.94 -11.72 7.90
N ASN A 11 3.43 -10.80 7.08
CA ASN A 11 3.95 -11.13 5.75
C ASN A 11 5.05 -10.14 5.34
N LYS A 12 6.26 -10.67 5.09
CA LYS A 12 7.44 -9.88 4.69
C LYS A 12 7.21 -8.99 3.47
N PHE A 13 6.26 -9.36 2.60
CA PHE A 13 5.91 -8.56 1.43
C PHE A 13 5.30 -7.19 1.78
N LEU A 14 4.77 -7.05 3.01
CA LEU A 14 4.30 -5.79 3.58
C LEU A 14 5.42 -4.90 4.11
N GLY A 15 6.69 -5.30 3.96
CA GLY A 15 7.86 -4.46 4.17
C GLY A 15 8.53 -4.58 5.54
N ASP A 16 8.05 -5.45 6.43
CA ASP A 16 8.71 -5.83 7.68
C ASP A 16 8.19 -7.20 8.21
N ASP A 17 8.66 -7.60 9.38
CA ASP A 17 8.27 -8.83 10.10
C ASP A 17 7.20 -8.60 11.20
N LYS A 18 6.51 -7.45 11.17
CA LYS A 18 5.48 -7.10 12.15
C LYS A 18 4.11 -7.60 11.71
N THR A 19 3.16 -7.58 12.65
CA THR A 19 1.75 -7.84 12.37
C THR A 19 1.10 -6.58 11.83
N HIS A 20 0.38 -6.71 10.72
CA HIS A 20 -0.38 -5.65 10.05
C HIS A 20 -1.87 -5.95 10.10
N ASN A 21 -2.68 -4.90 10.16
CA ASN A 21 -4.12 -5.03 9.96
C ASN A 21 -4.45 -5.19 8.47
N LEU A 22 -5.34 -6.13 8.18
CA LEU A 22 -5.94 -6.36 6.88
C LEU A 22 -7.46 -6.27 7.01
N TRP A 23 -8.10 -5.49 6.15
CA TRP A 23 -9.54 -5.45 5.98
C TRP A 23 -9.90 -5.89 4.58
N ILE A 24 -10.80 -6.87 4.46
CA ILE A 24 -11.36 -7.32 3.18
C ILE A 24 -12.79 -6.80 3.07
N LEU A 25 -13.10 -6.16 1.93
CA LEU A 25 -14.38 -5.55 1.63
C LEU A 25 -15.16 -6.43 0.67
N PHE A 26 -16.43 -6.69 1.01
CA PHE A 26 -17.33 -7.56 0.26
C PHE A 26 -18.47 -6.74 -0.37
N LYS A 27 -18.81 -7.07 -1.62
CA LYS A 27 -20.04 -6.61 -2.25
C LYS A 27 -21.28 -7.17 -1.52
N LYS A 28 -22.45 -6.61 -1.84
CA LYS A 28 -23.75 -7.04 -1.30
C LYS A 28 -24.04 -8.55 -1.45
N ASN A 29 -23.41 -9.23 -2.42
CA ASN A 29 -23.54 -10.67 -2.65
C ASN A 29 -22.44 -11.51 -1.98
N LYS A 30 -21.74 -10.96 -0.98
CA LYS A 30 -20.63 -11.62 -0.26
C LYS A 30 -19.44 -12.00 -1.15
N ILE A 31 -19.29 -11.36 -2.31
CA ILE A 31 -18.09 -11.52 -3.13
C ILE A 31 -17.04 -10.49 -2.66
N PRO A 32 -15.83 -10.92 -2.23
CA PRO A 32 -14.77 -10.00 -1.85
C PRO A 32 -14.24 -9.29 -3.11
N GLU A 33 -14.05 -7.98 -3.05
CA GLU A 33 -13.66 -7.16 -4.22
C GLU A 33 -12.39 -6.33 -3.99
N ALA A 34 -12.15 -5.94 -2.75
CA ALA A 34 -11.08 -5.03 -2.40
C ALA A 34 -10.54 -5.33 -1.01
N ALA A 35 -9.35 -4.82 -0.74
CA ALA A 35 -8.77 -4.84 0.59
C ALA A 35 -8.14 -3.50 0.93
N ILE A 36 -8.03 -3.27 2.24
CA ILE A 36 -7.24 -2.22 2.86
C ILE A 36 -6.21 -2.92 3.74
N VAL A 37 -4.94 -2.55 3.65
CA VAL A 37 -3.90 -3.17 4.47
C VAL A 37 -2.89 -2.14 4.95
N GLU A 38 -2.44 -2.31 6.18
CA GLU A 38 -1.25 -1.62 6.69
C GLU A 38 0.00 -2.21 6.05
N THR A 39 0.99 -1.36 5.80
CA THR A 39 2.26 -1.75 5.21
C THR A 39 3.36 -0.77 5.59
N THR A 40 4.59 -1.23 5.53
CA THR A 40 5.79 -0.46 5.82
C THR A 40 6.59 -0.23 4.54
N ALA A 41 7.00 1.03 4.35
CA ALA A 41 8.09 1.42 3.48
C ALA A 41 9.36 1.48 4.36
N PRO A 42 10.18 0.42 4.40
CA PRO A 42 11.30 0.33 5.35
C PRO A 42 12.44 1.30 5.00
N ASP A 43 12.58 1.65 3.72
CA ASP A 43 13.73 2.37 3.16
C ASP A 43 13.48 3.88 3.03
N GLY A 44 12.67 4.48 3.91
CA GLY A 44 12.50 5.94 3.95
C GLY A 44 13.81 6.63 4.36
N TYR A 45 13.97 7.91 4.00
CA TYR A 45 15.25 8.61 4.18
C TYR A 45 15.66 8.74 5.65
N SER A 46 14.69 9.00 6.53
CA SER A 46 14.87 9.16 7.98
C SER A 46 14.30 7.97 8.77
N GLY A 47 14.08 6.83 8.10
CA GLY A 47 13.57 5.60 8.67
C GLY A 47 12.27 5.13 8.04
N SER A 48 11.61 4.16 8.68
CA SER A 48 10.43 3.53 8.12
C SER A 48 9.22 4.47 8.04
N ILE A 49 8.46 4.35 6.95
CA ILE A 49 7.22 5.06 6.70
C ILE A 49 6.07 4.06 6.80
N TYR A 50 5.10 4.31 7.65
CA TYR A 50 3.93 3.45 7.84
C TYR A 50 2.78 3.95 6.96
N ILE A 51 2.19 3.07 6.18
CA ILE A 51 1.27 3.40 5.09
C ILE A 51 0.03 2.51 5.20
N LEU A 52 -1.12 3.09 4.86
CA LEU A 52 -2.36 2.37 4.61
C LEU A 52 -2.64 2.36 3.10
N VAL A 53 -2.81 1.19 2.52
CA VAL A 53 -3.08 1.02 1.08
C VAL A 53 -4.42 0.33 0.89
N ALA A 54 -5.29 0.95 0.10
CA ALA A 54 -6.56 0.37 -0.33
C ALA A 54 -6.51 0.10 -1.84
N ALA A 55 -6.85 -1.13 -2.26
CA ALA A 55 -6.89 -1.51 -3.67
C ALA A 55 -7.95 -2.58 -3.94
N TYR A 56 -8.44 -2.59 -5.17
CA TYR A 56 -9.22 -3.70 -5.72
C TYR A 56 -8.30 -4.88 -6.04
N PHE A 57 -8.85 -6.10 -6.03
CA PHE A 57 -8.09 -7.31 -6.36
C PHE A 57 -7.62 -7.39 -7.81
N ASN A 58 -8.13 -6.54 -8.70
CA ASN A 58 -7.60 -6.38 -10.05
C ASN A 58 -6.33 -5.51 -10.11
N GLY A 59 -5.89 -4.93 -8.99
CA GLY A 59 -4.71 -4.08 -8.89
C GLY A 59 -4.96 -2.58 -9.09
N LYS A 60 -6.22 -2.14 -9.23
CA LYS A 60 -6.57 -0.71 -9.21
C LYS A 60 -6.49 -0.17 -7.79
N ILE A 61 -5.73 0.90 -7.60
CA ILE A 61 -5.59 1.58 -6.32
C ILE A 61 -6.84 2.42 -6.03
N ILE A 62 -7.42 2.21 -4.84
CA ILE A 62 -8.53 3.00 -4.30
C ILE A 62 -7.98 4.23 -3.59
N GLY A 63 -6.89 4.09 -2.83
CA GLY A 63 -6.24 5.20 -2.17
C GLY A 63 -5.04 4.76 -1.32
N VAL A 64 -4.18 5.73 -1.01
CA VAL A 64 -3.00 5.55 -0.17
C VAL A 64 -2.96 6.66 0.88
N ARG A 65 -2.61 6.32 2.13
CA ARG A 65 -2.41 7.29 3.22
C ARG A 65 -1.14 6.96 3.98
N VAL A 66 -0.41 8.00 4.38
CA VAL A 66 0.69 7.85 5.34
C VAL A 66 0.10 7.93 6.74
N LEU A 67 0.47 6.96 7.58
CA LEU A 67 0.04 6.88 8.98
C LEU A 67 1.04 7.56 9.91
N SER A 68 2.34 7.38 9.64
CA SER A 68 3.42 8.09 10.34
C SER A 68 4.76 7.94 9.59
N HIS A 69 5.67 8.89 9.82
CA HIS A 69 7.04 8.87 9.31
C HIS A 69 7.95 9.76 10.16
N LYS A 70 9.25 9.80 9.80
CA LYS A 70 10.25 10.70 10.37
C LYS A 70 10.99 11.54 9.33
N GLU A 71 10.50 11.54 8.09
CA GLU A 71 11.10 12.28 6.98
C GLU A 71 11.26 13.79 7.27
N THR A 72 12.26 14.40 6.64
CA THR A 72 12.65 15.78 6.88
C THR A 72 11.53 16.77 6.49
N PRO A 73 11.12 17.67 7.40
CA PRO A 73 10.17 18.74 7.10
C PRO A 73 10.59 19.61 5.92
N GLY A 74 9.63 19.97 5.06
CA GLY A 74 9.82 20.76 3.84
C GLY A 74 10.42 20.01 2.64
N ILE A 75 10.90 18.77 2.83
CA ILE A 75 11.55 17.96 1.79
C ILE A 75 10.79 16.66 1.56
N GLY A 76 10.77 15.77 2.56
CA GLY A 76 10.19 14.42 2.44
C GLY A 76 8.78 14.30 3.01
N ASP A 77 8.38 15.22 3.88
CA ASP A 77 7.03 15.33 4.48
C ASP A 77 5.92 15.63 3.46
N LYS A 78 6.27 15.95 2.21
CA LYS A 78 5.32 16.07 1.10
C LYS A 78 4.49 14.81 0.85
N ILE A 79 4.88 13.66 1.41
CA ILE A 79 4.04 12.45 1.42
C ILE A 79 2.78 12.58 2.30
N GLU A 80 2.75 13.55 3.23
CA GLU A 80 1.57 13.86 4.03
C GLU A 80 0.52 14.60 3.19
N LEU A 81 -0.73 14.17 3.33
CA LEU A 81 -1.85 14.76 2.61
C LEU A 81 -2.12 16.22 3.03
N SER A 82 -1.78 16.58 4.27
CA SER A 82 -1.85 17.94 4.81
C SER A 82 -0.86 18.91 4.13
N ILE A 83 0.21 18.38 3.52
CA ILE A 83 1.32 19.17 2.99
C ILE A 83 1.28 19.19 1.46
N SER A 84 0.96 18.07 0.82
CA SER A 84 0.80 18.02 -0.64
C SER A 84 -0.19 16.95 -1.10
N ASP A 85 -0.65 17.05 -2.35
CA ASP A 85 -1.52 16.06 -2.97
C ASP A 85 -0.77 14.86 -3.55
N TRP A 86 0.56 14.77 -3.39
CA TRP A 86 1.41 13.76 -4.02
C TRP A 86 0.94 12.33 -3.72
N ILE A 87 0.64 12.02 -2.45
CA ILE A 87 0.17 10.69 -2.04
C ILE A 87 -1.20 10.33 -2.64
N SER A 88 -2.00 11.35 -3.00
CA SER A 88 -3.32 11.13 -3.61
C SER A 88 -3.20 10.70 -5.08
N LYS A 89 -2.09 11.02 -5.76
CA LYS A 89 -1.84 10.70 -7.18
C LYS A 89 -1.78 9.20 -7.47
N PHE A 90 -1.58 8.36 -6.45
CA PHE A 90 -1.68 6.91 -6.58
C PHE A 90 -3.10 6.44 -6.88
N THR A 91 -4.12 7.20 -6.49
CA THR A 91 -5.54 6.84 -6.66
C THR A 91 -5.87 6.64 -8.14
N GLY A 92 -6.52 5.53 -8.47
CA GLY A 92 -6.90 5.20 -9.84
C GLY A 92 -5.76 4.63 -10.70
N MET A 93 -4.51 4.62 -10.23
CA MET A 93 -3.43 3.91 -10.89
C MET A 93 -3.64 2.39 -10.80
N TYR A 94 -3.06 1.66 -11.74
CA TYR A 94 -3.09 0.20 -11.79
C TYR A 94 -1.68 -0.34 -11.61
N VAL A 95 -1.56 -1.44 -10.84
CA VAL A 95 -0.33 -2.22 -10.73
C VAL A 95 -0.53 -3.56 -11.42
N SER A 96 0.15 -3.75 -12.54
CA SER A 96 0.05 -4.99 -13.32
C SER A 96 0.86 -6.12 -12.69
N SER A 97 2.11 -5.86 -12.31
CA SER A 97 3.04 -6.84 -11.74
C SER A 97 4.08 -6.15 -10.85
N ILE A 98 4.90 -6.95 -10.16
CA ILE A 98 6.03 -6.41 -9.38
C ILE A 98 7.08 -5.70 -10.25
N LYS A 99 7.18 -6.11 -11.54
CA LYS A 99 8.07 -5.56 -12.56
C LYS A 99 7.42 -4.42 -13.36
N ASP A 100 6.30 -3.87 -12.90
CA ASP A 100 5.62 -2.76 -13.59
C ASP A 100 6.50 -1.51 -13.57
N ASN A 101 7.14 -1.21 -14.70
CA ASN A 101 8.04 -0.06 -14.85
C ASN A 101 7.28 1.28 -14.82
N ASN A 102 5.99 1.30 -15.13
CA ASN A 102 5.18 2.52 -14.99
C ASN A 102 5.05 2.92 -13.52
N PHE A 103 5.13 1.95 -12.61
CA PHE A 103 5.04 2.14 -11.18
C PHE A 103 6.44 2.26 -10.56
N THR A 104 7.19 3.23 -11.07
CA THR A 104 8.48 3.71 -10.59
C THR A 104 8.53 5.23 -10.71
N LEU A 105 9.60 5.87 -10.22
CA LEU A 105 9.75 7.31 -10.35
C LEU A 105 10.01 7.73 -11.81
N ARG A 106 9.59 8.94 -12.19
CA ARG A 106 9.80 9.50 -13.54
C ARG A 106 11.25 9.53 -13.96
N LYS A 107 12.18 9.82 -13.03
CA LYS A 107 13.63 9.75 -13.30
C LYS A 107 14.11 8.34 -13.73
N TYR A 108 13.35 7.30 -13.42
CA TYR A 108 13.60 5.91 -13.79
C TYR A 108 12.65 5.42 -14.90
N GLY A 109 11.96 6.32 -15.59
CA GLY A 109 11.05 6.00 -16.70
C GLY A 109 9.61 5.66 -16.31
N GLY A 110 9.26 5.78 -15.02
CA GLY A 110 7.90 5.55 -14.53
C GLY A 110 7.01 6.80 -14.55
N LYS A 111 5.86 6.73 -13.87
CA LYS A 111 4.85 7.80 -13.84
C LYS A 111 4.85 8.64 -12.56
N ILE A 112 5.51 8.17 -11.51
CA ILE A 112 5.43 8.79 -10.18
C ILE A 112 6.47 9.89 -10.06
N GLU A 113 6.06 11.08 -9.62
CA GLU A 113 6.96 12.21 -9.48
C GLU A 113 7.87 12.05 -8.26
N GLN A 114 9.15 12.42 -8.39
CA GLN A 114 10.04 12.64 -7.25
C GLN A 114 9.86 14.04 -6.68
N PHE A 115 10.37 14.29 -5.47
CA PHE A 115 10.47 15.65 -4.93
C PHE A 115 11.76 16.30 -5.40
N THR A 116 11.75 17.62 -5.62
CA THR A 116 12.99 18.38 -5.84
C THR A 116 13.93 18.17 -4.64
N GLY A 117 15.15 17.72 -4.92
CA GLY A 117 16.15 17.44 -3.87
C GLY A 117 15.93 16.15 -3.06
N ALA A 118 14.86 15.38 -3.30
CA ALA A 118 14.61 14.13 -2.58
C ALA A 118 14.08 13.01 -3.49
N THR A 119 14.89 11.95 -3.61
CA THR A 119 14.53 10.72 -4.35
C THR A 119 14.15 9.56 -3.42
N ILE A 120 14.79 9.45 -2.26
CA ILE A 120 14.69 8.25 -1.41
C ILE A 120 13.27 8.07 -0.87
N THR A 121 12.69 9.11 -0.27
CA THR A 121 11.31 9.11 0.26
C THR A 121 10.27 8.69 -0.78
N PRO A 122 10.11 9.37 -1.94
CA PRO A 122 9.09 8.99 -2.92
C PRO A 122 9.36 7.60 -3.52
N GLN A 123 10.63 7.18 -3.65
CA GLN A 123 10.97 5.84 -4.13
C GLN A 123 10.52 4.76 -3.14
N SER A 124 10.78 4.96 -1.85
CA SER A 124 10.41 4.02 -0.79
C SER A 124 8.90 3.81 -0.71
N VAL A 125 8.13 4.91 -0.69
CA VAL A 125 6.66 4.86 -0.71
C VAL A 125 6.15 4.18 -1.98
N THR A 126 6.68 4.54 -3.15
CA THR A 126 6.33 3.91 -4.43
C THR A 126 6.53 2.39 -4.39
N ASN A 127 7.68 1.94 -3.90
CA ASN A 127 7.99 0.51 -3.83
C ASN A 127 7.07 -0.22 -2.86
N ALA A 128 6.79 0.37 -1.69
CA ALA A 128 5.86 -0.20 -0.73
C ALA A 128 4.46 -0.34 -1.34
N VAL A 129 3.87 0.74 -1.88
CA VAL A 129 2.54 0.69 -2.49
C VAL A 129 2.48 -0.37 -3.59
N LYS A 130 3.50 -0.48 -4.45
CA LYS A 130 3.56 -1.51 -5.49
C LYS A 130 3.48 -2.93 -4.92
N ARG A 131 4.34 -3.25 -3.95
CA ARG A 131 4.33 -4.57 -3.29
C ARG A 131 2.97 -4.82 -2.64
N THR A 132 2.44 -3.86 -1.92
CA THR A 132 1.18 -4.02 -1.19
C THR A 132 0.00 -4.26 -2.12
N VAL A 133 -0.07 -3.57 -3.27
CA VAL A 133 -1.10 -3.84 -4.28
C VAL A 133 -0.95 -5.26 -4.86
N ILE A 134 0.28 -5.71 -5.13
CA ILE A 134 0.52 -7.09 -5.59
C ILE A 134 0.09 -8.11 -4.53
N PHE A 135 0.35 -7.86 -3.25
CA PHE A 135 -0.16 -8.68 -2.14
C PHE A 135 -1.70 -8.72 -2.16
N ILE A 136 -2.35 -7.55 -2.27
CA ILE A 136 -3.81 -7.45 -2.32
C ILE A 136 -4.40 -8.25 -3.49
N LYS A 137 -3.76 -8.24 -4.66
CA LYS A 137 -4.20 -9.05 -5.82
C LYS A 137 -4.17 -10.55 -5.56
N ASN A 138 -3.32 -11.02 -4.67
CA ASN A 138 -3.18 -12.44 -4.33
C ASN A 138 -4.13 -12.89 -3.20
N ILE A 139 -4.79 -11.95 -2.50
CA ILE A 139 -5.72 -12.27 -1.40
C ILE A 139 -6.78 -13.31 -1.81
N PRO A 140 -7.45 -13.22 -2.97
CA PRO A 140 -8.44 -14.23 -3.37
C PRO A 140 -7.91 -15.66 -3.36
N SER A 141 -6.63 -15.87 -3.69
CA SER A 141 -6.00 -17.19 -3.73
C SER A 141 -5.62 -17.74 -2.35
N ILE A 142 -5.54 -16.87 -1.34
CA ILE A 142 -5.20 -17.24 0.05
C ILE A 142 -6.36 -17.01 1.02
N PHE A 143 -7.54 -16.64 0.52
CA PHE A 143 -8.66 -16.21 1.34
C PHE A 143 -9.12 -17.30 2.31
N ASP A 144 -9.21 -18.55 1.84
CA ASP A 144 -9.59 -19.69 2.68
C ASP A 144 -8.57 -19.99 3.79
N LEU A 145 -7.30 -19.63 3.59
CA LEU A 145 -6.28 -19.76 4.64
C LEU A 145 -6.47 -18.69 5.70
N LEU A 146 -6.74 -17.44 5.28
CA LEU A 146 -7.02 -16.33 6.20
C LEU A 146 -8.24 -16.60 7.08
N ASP A 147 -9.29 -17.23 6.53
CA ASP A 147 -10.51 -17.56 7.29
C ASP A 147 -10.31 -18.70 8.31
N ARG A 148 -9.32 -19.59 8.13
CA ARG A 148 -9.00 -20.65 9.11
C ARG A 148 -8.33 -20.08 10.36
N ASP A 149 -7.39 -19.15 10.17
CA ASP A 149 -6.62 -18.53 11.27
C ASP A 149 -7.48 -17.64 12.20
N ILE A 150 -8.70 -17.26 11.79
CA ILE A 150 -9.64 -16.52 12.65
C ILE A 150 -10.17 -17.40 13.80
N HIS A 151 -10.20 -18.72 13.64
CA HIS A 151 -10.83 -19.64 14.59
C HIS A 151 -9.89 -20.19 15.68
N GLU A 152 -8.64 -19.74 15.74
CA GLU A 152 -7.63 -20.24 16.70
C GLU A 152 -7.31 -19.30 17.88
N TYR A 153 -8.18 -18.31 18.19
CA TYR A 153 -8.03 -17.46 19.37
C TYR A 153 -9.26 -17.46 20.27
#